data_AF-A0A8B3CQW3-F1
#
_entry.id   AF-A0A8B3CQW3-F1
#
_cell.length_a   1.000
_cell.length_b   1.000
_cell.length_c   1.000
_cell.angle_alpha   90.00
_cell.angle_beta   90.00
_cell.angle_gamma   90.00
#
_symmetry.space_group_name_H-M   'P 1'
#
loop_
_entity.id
_entity.type
_entity.pdbx_description
1 polymer ?
#
loop_
_entity_poly.entity_id
_entity_poly.type
_entity_poly.pdbx_seq_one_letter_code
_entity_poly.pdbx_strand_id
1 'polypeptide(L)'
;MKSYRRNFQIVTFLFALGFVTSCADLSLEKLKEKLNLAKKKSLAEEILGTLTFVFWSETNHELYKFIPLAPVLLKSQISADQFAVATPDLKEAKPKIVLVHGWDFKEKNSDPPTDKFTKVSNLRGTWDEVLEMYSQNLSQVQSNYELYTFTYRTSDFVENNGRRFIDKLNSVFSPEDKVILLAHSMGGLVSRSALYHQNNTKDVIDFVVSLGTPYLGSPFASSSYQGNFGTLGDLIGFMTGTQGGKDLAYTNAFGTSYAVPIPSEYVDGAFNLYLERLLSDSSKDGRVTAYFGAMSVCNGHAGSDSIYTIGCTFLSNGSPSFANKSDGIVTTSSGKMSTKLPGGRQISKDFDHAQLSFRNHVNNTARNTYFNEVITLINAL
;
A
#
# COMPACT_ATOMS: atom_id res chain seq x y z
N MET A 1 -18.80 21.55 59.59
CA MET A 1 -17.37 21.24 59.84
C MET A 1 -16.95 20.02 59.01
N LYS A 2 -15.64 19.71 58.96
CA LYS A 2 -14.99 18.48 58.43
C LYS A 2 -15.87 17.21 58.42
N SER A 3 -15.76 16.24 57.51
CA SER A 3 -14.94 15.99 56.28
C SER A 3 -15.45 14.64 55.67
N TYR A 4 -15.21 14.20 54.43
CA TYR A 4 -14.07 13.33 54.02
C TYR A 4 -14.15 12.92 52.51
N ARG A 5 -12.98 12.90 51.80
CA ARG A 5 -12.47 12.03 50.67
C ARG A 5 -13.46 11.45 49.61
N ARG A 6 -13.14 11.16 48.33
CA ARG A 6 -11.96 11.09 47.40
C ARG A 6 -12.56 11.00 45.95
N ASN A 7 -11.93 11.10 44.77
CA ASN A 7 -10.61 11.43 44.19
C ASN A 7 -10.83 12.63 43.20
N PHE A 8 -9.93 13.25 42.42
CA PHE A 8 -8.54 13.06 41.92
C PHE A 8 -8.36 12.55 40.46
N GLN A 9 -8.27 13.55 39.54
CA GLN A 9 -7.51 13.63 38.27
C GLN A 9 -7.95 12.93 36.95
N ILE A 10 -7.77 13.70 35.85
CA ILE A 10 -7.59 13.31 34.42
C ILE A 10 -8.87 12.71 33.76
N VAL A 11 -9.36 13.14 32.58
CA VAL A 11 -8.76 13.71 31.36
C VAL A 11 -9.39 15.05 30.94
N THR A 12 -8.59 15.94 30.34
CA THR A 12 -9.04 17.05 29.46
C THR A 12 -8.53 16.77 28.03
N PHE A 13 -9.16 17.37 27.01
CA PHE A 13 -8.94 17.14 25.56
C PHE A 13 -9.56 15.85 24.98
N LEU A 14 -10.83 15.96 24.57
CA LEU A 14 -11.27 15.43 23.28
C LEU A 14 -12.12 16.49 22.56
N PHE A 15 -12.09 16.45 21.23
CA PHE A 15 -12.51 17.50 20.30
C PHE A 15 -13.85 18.21 20.59
N ALA A 16 -13.83 19.54 20.52
CA ALA A 16 -15.01 20.34 20.26
C ALA A 16 -15.39 20.24 18.77
N LEU A 17 -16.23 19.26 18.42
CA LEU A 17 -17.08 19.33 17.23
C LEU A 17 -18.53 19.48 17.69
N GLY A 18 -19.12 20.64 17.40
CA GLY A 18 -20.43 21.01 17.92
C GLY A 18 -21.59 20.34 17.18
N PHE A 19 -22.12 19.24 17.71
CA PHE A 19 -23.46 18.72 17.39
C PHE A 19 -24.14 18.17 18.66
N VAL A 20 -24.59 19.08 19.53
CA VAL A 20 -25.42 18.76 20.70
C VAL A 20 -26.89 18.98 20.35
N THR A 21 -27.56 17.95 19.83
CA THR A 21 -29.03 17.82 19.90
C THR A 21 -29.47 16.35 19.81
N SER A 22 -30.32 15.95 20.77
CA SER A 22 -31.22 14.79 20.75
C SER A 22 -30.63 13.38 20.55
N CYS A 23 -30.53 12.62 21.64
CA CYS A 23 -30.47 11.16 21.59
C CYS A 23 -31.88 10.58 21.40
N ALA A 24 -32.28 10.26 20.15
CA ALA A 24 -33.36 9.33 19.83
C ALA A 24 -33.28 8.87 18.35
N ASP A 25 -33.62 7.62 18.07
CA ASP A 25 -33.92 7.05 16.74
C ASP A 25 -32.94 7.32 15.58
N LEU A 26 -31.66 6.91 15.75
CA LEU A 26 -30.93 6.29 14.64
C LEU A 26 -31.45 4.86 14.45
N SER A 27 -32.61 4.71 13.81
CA SER A 27 -33.04 3.41 13.30
C SER A 27 -32.16 2.99 12.12
N LEU A 28 -31.85 1.69 12.02
CA LEU A 28 -31.07 1.13 10.91
C LEU A 28 -31.72 1.44 9.54
N GLU A 29 -33.05 1.53 9.50
CA GLU A 29 -33.80 1.91 8.29
C GLU A 29 -33.53 3.35 7.84
N LYS A 30 -33.46 4.34 8.74
CA LYS A 30 -33.07 5.72 8.36
C LYS A 30 -31.64 5.79 7.80
N LEU A 31 -30.76 4.88 8.23
CA LEU A 31 -29.41 4.77 7.67
C LEU A 31 -29.44 4.14 6.27
N LYS A 32 -30.16 3.02 6.07
CA LYS A 32 -30.36 2.38 4.76
C LYS A 32 -31.03 3.32 3.75
N GLU A 33 -31.99 4.11 4.19
CA GLU A 33 -32.74 5.09 3.41
C GLU A 33 -31.83 6.25 2.97
N LYS A 34 -31.02 6.82 3.87
CA LYS A 34 -29.98 7.80 3.52
C LYS A 34 -28.88 7.24 2.61
N LEU A 35 -28.55 5.96 2.74
CA LEU A 35 -27.60 5.26 1.85
C LEU A 35 -28.25 4.79 0.53
N ASN A 36 -29.55 5.04 0.33
CA ASN A 36 -30.31 4.71 -0.88
C ASN A 36 -30.28 3.21 -1.27
N LEU A 37 -30.03 2.32 -0.29
CA LEU A 37 -29.81 0.88 -0.50
C LEU A 37 -31.08 0.10 -0.87
N ALA A 38 -32.26 0.73 -0.78
CA ALA A 38 -33.54 0.10 -1.08
C ALA A 38 -33.95 0.15 -2.56
N LYS A 39 -33.35 1.04 -3.37
CA LYS A 39 -33.64 1.11 -4.82
C LYS A 39 -32.80 0.11 -5.59
N LYS A 40 -33.46 -0.96 -6.05
CA LYS A 40 -32.91 -1.86 -7.07
C LYS A 40 -32.67 -1.05 -8.35
N LYS A 41 -31.40 -0.85 -8.71
CA LYS A 41 -31.02 -0.12 -9.93
C LYS A 41 -31.64 -0.79 -11.15
N SER A 42 -32.02 0.00 -12.14
CA SER A 42 -32.36 -0.53 -13.46
C SER A 42 -31.10 -1.08 -14.15
N LEU A 43 -31.31 -2.04 -15.06
CA LEU A 43 -30.23 -2.60 -15.88
C LEU A 43 -29.48 -1.51 -16.68
N ALA A 44 -30.17 -0.43 -17.06
CA ALA A 44 -29.58 0.72 -17.74
C ALA A 44 -28.65 1.53 -16.82
N GLU A 45 -29.04 1.79 -15.56
CA GLU A 45 -28.18 2.45 -14.57
C GLU A 45 -26.98 1.58 -14.16
N GLU A 46 -27.15 0.26 -14.14
CA GLU A 46 -26.08 -0.70 -13.86
C GLU A 46 -25.06 -0.79 -15.01
N ILE A 47 -25.54 -0.89 -16.26
CA ILE A 47 -24.69 -0.85 -17.46
C ILE A 47 -23.98 0.50 -17.58
N LEU A 48 -24.70 1.62 -17.44
CA LEU A 48 -24.10 2.95 -17.52
C LEU A 48 -23.08 3.17 -16.41
N GLY A 49 -23.37 2.75 -15.16
CA GLY A 49 -22.42 2.80 -14.05
C GLY A 49 -21.17 1.96 -14.31
N THR A 50 -21.33 0.77 -14.90
CA THR A 50 -20.21 -0.12 -15.27
C THR A 50 -19.34 0.48 -16.37
N LEU A 51 -19.93 0.98 -17.46
CA LEU A 51 -19.22 1.64 -18.55
C LEU A 51 -18.48 2.90 -18.06
N THR A 52 -19.13 3.69 -17.20
CA THR A 52 -18.56 4.88 -16.57
C THR A 52 -17.39 4.53 -15.66
N PHE A 53 -17.53 3.49 -14.81
CA PHE A 53 -16.42 2.98 -13.99
C PHE A 53 -15.24 2.53 -14.84
N VAL A 54 -15.44 1.74 -15.90
CA VAL A 54 -14.37 1.26 -16.78
C VAL A 54 -13.63 2.45 -17.42
N PHE A 55 -14.36 3.41 -17.99
CA PHE A 55 -13.76 4.61 -18.59
C PHE A 55 -12.99 5.46 -17.56
N TRP A 56 -13.50 5.57 -16.32
CA TRP A 56 -12.84 6.29 -15.25
C TRP A 56 -11.65 5.54 -14.64
N SER A 57 -11.65 4.21 -14.62
CA SER A 57 -10.51 3.42 -14.15
C SER A 57 -9.35 3.45 -15.16
N GLU A 58 -9.64 3.48 -16.47
CA GLU A 58 -8.63 3.68 -17.51
C GLU A 58 -8.03 5.10 -17.57
N THR A 59 -8.60 6.07 -16.85
CA THR A 59 -8.12 7.47 -16.83
C THR A 59 -7.60 7.93 -15.45
N ASN A 60 -7.91 7.21 -14.37
CA ASN A 60 -7.42 7.49 -13.02
C ASN A 60 -6.07 6.81 -12.71
N HIS A 61 -5.09 6.95 -13.61
CA HIS A 61 -3.68 6.60 -13.35
C HIS A 61 -2.76 7.64 -14.01
N GLU A 62 -1.48 7.71 -13.61
CA GLU A 62 -0.44 8.47 -14.31
C GLU A 62 0.98 8.07 -13.84
N LEU A 63 1.98 8.21 -14.72
CA LEU A 63 3.41 8.15 -14.39
C LEU A 63 4.00 9.56 -14.51
N TYR A 64 4.59 10.07 -13.43
CA TYR A 64 5.28 11.36 -13.41
C TYR A 64 6.79 11.20 -13.23
N LYS A 65 7.60 11.96 -13.97
CA LYS A 65 9.00 12.23 -13.62
C LYS A 65 9.01 13.28 -12.50
N PHE A 66 9.79 13.05 -11.45
CA PHE A 66 9.99 14.03 -10.38
C PHE A 66 11.17 14.94 -10.71
N ILE A 67 10.93 16.25 -10.68
CA ILE A 67 11.90 17.30 -11.01
C ILE A 67 12.19 18.10 -9.73
N PRO A 68 13.31 17.83 -9.02
CA PRO A 68 13.68 18.56 -7.81
C PRO A 68 14.09 19.99 -8.15
N LEU A 69 13.60 20.96 -7.37
CA LEU A 69 13.93 22.38 -7.52
C LEU A 69 15.00 22.77 -6.48
N ALA A 70 16.20 23.11 -6.95
CA ALA A 70 17.21 23.72 -6.09
C ALA A 70 16.78 25.16 -5.70
N PRO A 71 17.15 25.66 -4.50
CA PRO A 71 18.11 25.08 -3.55
C PRO A 71 17.48 24.54 -2.25
N VAL A 72 16.16 24.29 -2.18
CA VAL A 72 15.48 23.98 -0.90
C VAL A 72 14.72 22.65 -0.93
N LEU A 73 15.02 21.81 0.06
CA LEU A 73 14.97 20.36 -0.07
C LEU A 73 14.28 19.73 1.16
N LEU A 74 13.14 20.28 1.57
CA LEU A 74 12.25 19.74 2.61
C LEU A 74 10.91 19.32 1.99
N LYS A 75 10.30 18.25 2.50
CA LYS A 75 8.99 17.78 2.01
C LYS A 75 7.88 18.85 2.04
N SER A 76 7.93 19.79 2.98
CA SER A 76 7.00 20.93 3.07
C SER A 76 7.06 21.90 1.88
N GLN A 77 8.13 21.87 1.07
CA GLN A 77 8.36 22.76 -0.07
C GLN A 77 8.00 22.12 -1.41
N ILE A 78 7.70 20.82 -1.43
CA ILE A 78 7.35 20.09 -2.65
C ILE A 78 6.01 20.60 -3.20
N SER A 79 5.92 20.85 -4.51
CA SER A 79 4.67 21.22 -5.20
C SER A 79 4.28 20.20 -6.28
N ALA A 80 3.05 20.32 -6.80
CA ALA A 80 2.59 19.49 -7.93
C ALA A 80 3.29 19.85 -9.25
N ASP A 81 3.97 20.99 -9.36
CA ASP A 81 4.65 21.43 -10.58
C ASP A 81 5.90 20.59 -10.86
N GLN A 82 6.52 20.08 -9.79
CA GLN A 82 7.66 19.16 -9.82
C GLN A 82 7.33 17.76 -10.35
N PHE A 83 6.06 17.48 -10.63
CA PHE A 83 5.60 16.21 -11.20
C PHE A 83 5.25 16.44 -12.66
N ALA A 84 6.22 16.23 -13.57
CA ALA A 84 6.00 16.30 -15.00
C ALA A 84 5.43 14.97 -15.50
N VAL A 85 4.41 14.97 -16.36
CA VAL A 85 3.90 13.73 -16.98
C VAL A 85 5.04 13.10 -17.77
N ALA A 86 5.33 11.83 -17.51
CA ALA A 86 6.46 11.14 -18.12
C ALA A 86 6.23 10.92 -19.62
N THR A 87 7.21 11.35 -20.43
CA THR A 87 7.31 11.11 -21.87
C THR A 87 8.74 10.62 -22.20
N PRO A 88 8.96 9.96 -23.36
CA PRO A 88 10.29 9.54 -23.79
C PRO A 88 11.31 10.68 -23.85
N ASP A 89 10.88 11.90 -24.21
CA ASP A 89 11.74 13.07 -24.41
C ASP A 89 12.25 13.70 -23.10
N LEU A 90 11.64 13.35 -21.96
CA LEU A 90 12.03 13.84 -20.64
C LEU A 90 13.08 12.96 -19.94
N LYS A 91 13.50 11.85 -20.56
CA LYS A 91 14.46 10.88 -19.98
C LYS A 91 15.91 11.37 -20.07
N GLU A 92 16.71 10.94 -19.11
CA GLU A 92 18.17 11.12 -19.10
C GLU A 92 18.87 9.76 -19.31
N ALA A 93 20.18 9.79 -19.62
CA ALA A 93 21.01 8.59 -19.75
C ALA A 93 21.43 8.01 -18.38
N LYS A 94 20.45 7.71 -17.52
CA LYS A 94 20.60 7.13 -16.18
C LYS A 94 19.60 5.97 -15.99
N PRO A 95 19.84 5.01 -15.09
CA PRO A 95 18.81 4.08 -14.61
C PRO A 95 17.66 4.81 -13.91
N LYS A 96 16.47 4.19 -13.87
CA LYS A 96 15.25 4.78 -13.29
C LYS A 96 14.89 4.09 -11.97
N ILE A 97 14.45 4.88 -10.99
CA ILE A 97 13.69 4.37 -9.83
C ILE A 97 12.25 4.85 -9.98
N VAL A 98 11.28 3.93 -10.00
CA VAL A 98 9.85 4.25 -10.04
C VAL A 98 9.22 3.92 -8.69
N LEU A 99 8.72 4.94 -8.01
CA LEU A 99 7.99 4.79 -6.74
C LEU A 99 6.54 4.38 -6.99
N VAL A 100 6.10 3.29 -6.37
CA VAL A 100 4.74 2.74 -6.54
C VAL A 100 4.02 2.69 -5.20
N HIS A 101 3.04 3.57 -5.01
CA HIS A 101 2.39 3.75 -3.70
C HIS A 101 1.49 2.57 -3.28
N GLY A 102 1.21 2.51 -1.98
CA GLY A 102 0.26 1.58 -1.38
C GLY A 102 -1.20 1.94 -1.63
N TRP A 103 -2.09 1.19 -1.00
CA TRP A 103 -3.54 1.32 -1.13
C TRP A 103 -4.10 2.56 -0.40
N ASP A 104 -5.01 3.31 -1.04
CA ASP A 104 -5.85 4.31 -0.37
C ASP A 104 -7.25 3.74 -0.09
N PHE A 105 -7.56 3.58 1.20
CA PHE A 105 -8.85 3.08 1.68
C PHE A 105 -10.01 4.07 1.50
N LYS A 106 -9.72 5.35 1.20
CA LYS A 106 -10.72 6.39 0.99
C LYS A 106 -11.30 6.32 -0.42
N GLU A 107 -10.47 6.04 -1.43
CA GLU A 107 -10.89 5.92 -2.82
C GLU A 107 -11.90 4.77 -2.99
N LYS A 108 -13.00 5.02 -3.69
CA LYS A 108 -14.03 4.02 -4.03
C LYS A 108 -14.17 3.92 -5.55
N ASN A 109 -14.66 2.78 -6.03
CA ASN A 109 -14.86 2.52 -7.47
C ASN A 109 -15.83 3.52 -8.13
N SER A 110 -16.71 4.16 -7.37
CA SER A 110 -17.69 5.16 -7.81
C SER A 110 -17.11 6.52 -8.18
N ASP A 111 -15.88 6.82 -7.79
CA ASP A 111 -15.39 8.20 -7.77
C ASP A 111 -14.94 8.66 -9.18
N PRO A 112 -15.09 9.94 -9.54
CA PRO A 112 -14.60 10.46 -10.82
C PRO A 112 -13.06 10.38 -10.89
N PRO A 113 -12.46 10.46 -12.10
CA PRO A 113 -11.01 10.51 -12.25
C PRO A 113 -10.45 11.75 -11.55
N THR A 114 -9.37 11.55 -10.81
CA THR A 114 -8.74 12.59 -10.00
C THR A 114 -7.83 13.50 -10.83
N ASP A 115 -7.74 14.76 -10.43
CA ASP A 115 -6.89 15.76 -11.09
C ASP A 115 -5.40 15.59 -10.71
N LYS A 116 -4.51 16.38 -11.34
CA LYS A 116 -3.07 16.33 -11.06
C LYS A 116 -2.76 16.60 -9.58
N PHE A 117 -3.44 17.54 -8.94
CA PHE A 117 -3.17 17.93 -7.56
C PHE A 117 -3.52 16.81 -6.58
N THR A 118 -4.66 16.15 -6.79
CA THR A 118 -5.11 15.00 -6.01
C THR A 118 -4.20 13.78 -6.24
N LYS A 119 -3.86 13.48 -7.51
CA LYS A 119 -2.89 12.44 -7.89
C LYS A 119 -1.53 12.63 -7.18
N VAL A 120 -1.00 13.86 -7.17
CA VAL A 120 0.25 14.18 -6.47
C VAL A 120 0.07 14.11 -4.94
N SER A 121 -1.04 14.58 -4.39
CA SER A 121 -1.32 14.49 -2.94
C SER A 121 -1.27 13.04 -2.43
N ASN A 122 -1.89 12.11 -3.18
CA ASN A 122 -1.91 10.69 -2.85
C ASN A 122 -0.51 10.05 -2.92
N LEU A 123 0.28 10.40 -3.94
CA LEU A 123 1.70 10.00 -4.04
C LEU A 123 2.52 10.47 -2.84
N ARG A 124 2.41 11.76 -2.52
CA ARG A 124 3.13 12.42 -1.43
C ARG A 124 2.79 11.84 -0.06
N GLY A 125 1.53 11.47 0.18
CA GLY A 125 1.09 10.79 1.40
C GLY A 125 1.81 9.46 1.70
N THR A 126 2.45 8.85 0.69
CA THR A 126 3.37 7.70 0.87
C THR A 126 4.83 8.12 0.78
N TRP A 127 5.19 8.99 -0.18
CA TRP A 127 6.57 9.14 -0.65
C TRP A 127 7.28 10.45 -0.29
N ASP A 128 6.67 11.38 0.44
CA ASP A 128 7.29 12.68 0.80
C ASP A 128 8.68 12.56 1.43
N GLU A 129 8.91 11.52 2.24
CA GLU A 129 10.22 11.24 2.83
C GLU A 129 11.29 10.87 1.78
N VAL A 130 10.91 10.07 0.77
CA VAL A 130 11.81 9.66 -0.32
C VAL A 130 12.05 10.81 -1.30
N LEU A 131 11.02 11.61 -1.59
CA LEU A 131 11.14 12.80 -2.42
C LEU A 131 12.05 13.84 -1.75
N GLU A 132 11.97 14.00 -0.43
CA GLU A 132 12.91 14.81 0.35
C GLU A 132 14.34 14.26 0.29
N MET A 133 14.55 12.97 0.60
CA MET A 133 15.89 12.35 0.59
C MET A 133 16.52 12.33 -0.81
N TYR A 134 15.73 12.15 -1.87
CA TYR A 134 16.16 12.28 -3.26
C TYR A 134 16.54 13.72 -3.60
N SER A 135 15.73 14.71 -3.21
CA SER A 135 16.04 16.13 -3.42
C SER A 135 17.33 16.53 -2.68
N GLN A 136 17.57 15.97 -1.48
CA GLN A 136 18.82 16.12 -0.72
C GLN A 136 20.02 15.35 -1.32
N ASN A 137 19.83 14.64 -2.43
CA ASN A 137 20.81 13.75 -3.07
C ASN A 137 21.46 12.74 -2.10
N LEU A 138 20.68 12.25 -1.13
CA LEU A 138 21.14 11.29 -0.13
C LEU A 138 21.57 9.98 -0.81
N SER A 139 22.73 9.43 -0.41
CA SER A 139 23.37 8.30 -1.11
C SER A 139 23.57 8.52 -2.63
N GLN A 140 23.75 9.78 -3.07
CA GLN A 140 23.97 10.16 -4.48
C GLN A 140 22.83 9.77 -5.44
N VAL A 141 21.63 9.52 -4.92
CA VAL A 141 20.51 8.96 -5.70
C VAL A 141 20.05 9.86 -6.86
N GLN A 142 20.10 11.19 -6.72
CA GLN A 142 19.75 12.15 -7.79
C GLN A 142 20.88 12.30 -8.84
N SER A 143 22.13 12.10 -8.43
CA SER A 143 23.26 12.01 -9.34
C SER A 143 23.18 10.75 -10.21
N ASN A 144 22.80 9.61 -9.61
CA ASN A 144 22.93 8.29 -10.22
C ASN A 144 21.64 7.81 -10.93
N TYR A 145 20.46 8.23 -10.47
CA TYR A 145 19.16 7.76 -10.97
C TYR A 145 18.24 8.92 -11.40
N GLU A 146 17.28 8.61 -12.26
CA GLU A 146 16.06 9.43 -12.40
C GLU A 146 14.95 8.88 -11.49
N LEU A 147 14.27 9.78 -10.76
CA LEU A 147 13.10 9.40 -9.95
C LEU A 147 11.78 9.64 -10.70
N TYR A 148 10.96 8.60 -10.72
CA TYR A 148 9.60 8.60 -11.22
C TYR A 148 8.62 8.17 -10.12
N THR A 149 7.35 8.50 -10.31
CA THR A 149 6.27 8.16 -9.40
C THR A 149 5.05 7.68 -10.20
N PHE A 150 4.51 6.51 -9.87
CA PHE A 150 3.32 5.96 -10.51
C PHE A 150 2.13 6.00 -9.55
N THR A 151 1.03 6.58 -10.00
CA THR A 151 -0.25 6.60 -9.29
C THR A 151 -1.36 5.92 -10.08
N TYR A 152 -2.28 5.28 -9.37
CA TYR A 152 -3.29 4.41 -9.94
C TYR A 152 -4.53 4.34 -9.05
N ARG A 153 -5.62 3.83 -9.63
CA ARG A 153 -6.90 3.67 -8.96
C ARG A 153 -6.87 2.48 -7.99
N THR A 154 -6.45 2.70 -6.74
CA THR A 154 -6.26 1.65 -5.74
C THR A 154 -7.55 0.93 -5.33
N SER A 155 -8.72 1.48 -5.66
CA SER A 155 -10.03 0.83 -5.52
C SER A 155 -10.33 -0.22 -6.61
N ASP A 156 -9.63 -0.19 -7.74
CA ASP A 156 -9.76 -1.17 -8.82
C ASP A 156 -8.77 -2.35 -8.64
N PHE A 157 -9.04 -3.47 -9.32
CA PHE A 157 -8.26 -4.70 -9.25
C PHE A 157 -6.75 -4.48 -9.46
N VAL A 158 -5.93 -5.25 -8.74
CA VAL A 158 -4.47 -5.27 -8.90
C VAL A 158 -4.10 -5.69 -10.32
N GLU A 159 -4.82 -6.64 -10.92
CA GLU A 159 -4.60 -7.10 -12.31
C GLU A 159 -4.75 -5.94 -13.31
N ASN A 160 -5.82 -5.15 -13.19
CA ASN A 160 -6.07 -3.97 -14.02
C ASN A 160 -4.98 -2.89 -13.84
N ASN A 161 -4.61 -2.60 -12.59
CA ASN A 161 -3.61 -1.59 -12.28
C ASN A 161 -2.19 -2.03 -12.70
N GLY A 162 -1.87 -3.32 -12.58
CA GLY A 162 -0.64 -3.92 -13.09
C GLY A 162 -0.52 -3.80 -14.61
N ARG A 163 -1.60 -4.07 -15.35
CA ARG A 163 -1.65 -3.82 -16.80
C ARG A 163 -1.41 -2.34 -17.12
N ARG A 164 -2.20 -1.42 -16.55
CA ARG A 164 -2.06 0.04 -16.80
C ARG A 164 -0.64 0.53 -16.50
N PHE A 165 -0.03 -0.02 -15.45
CA PHE A 165 1.34 0.32 -15.10
C PHE A 165 2.34 -0.11 -16.17
N ILE A 166 2.33 -1.37 -16.61
CA ILE A 166 3.23 -1.81 -17.68
C ILE A 166 2.93 -1.11 -19.03
N ASP A 167 1.67 -0.84 -19.34
CA ASP A 167 1.28 -0.06 -20.53
C ASP A 167 1.91 1.34 -20.49
N LYS A 168 1.87 2.02 -19.33
CA LYS A 168 2.49 3.33 -19.15
C LYS A 168 4.02 3.26 -19.14
N LEU A 169 4.64 2.27 -18.49
CA LEU A 169 6.08 2.05 -18.55
C LEU A 169 6.55 1.83 -19.99
N ASN A 170 5.86 0.97 -20.75
CA ASN A 170 6.13 0.75 -22.18
C ASN A 170 5.98 2.01 -23.03
N SER A 171 5.09 2.94 -22.67
CA SER A 171 4.89 4.20 -23.41
C SER A 171 6.04 5.21 -23.26
N VAL A 172 6.87 5.05 -22.22
CA VAL A 172 7.97 5.98 -21.89
C VAL A 172 9.34 5.32 -22.09
N PHE A 173 9.49 4.07 -21.65
CA PHE A 173 10.77 3.38 -21.56
C PHE A 173 11.02 2.39 -22.71
N SER A 174 12.30 2.09 -22.93
CA SER A 174 12.82 1.04 -23.80
C SER A 174 13.68 0.05 -22.98
N PRO A 175 14.05 -1.12 -23.51
CA PRO A 175 14.78 -2.16 -22.75
C PRO A 175 16.10 -1.70 -22.13
N GLU A 176 16.68 -0.61 -22.65
CA GLU A 176 17.98 -0.06 -22.24
C GLU A 176 17.89 0.92 -21.06
N ASP A 177 16.68 1.38 -20.69
CA ASP A 177 16.48 2.44 -19.68
C ASP A 177 16.79 2.02 -18.23
N LYS A 178 16.86 0.71 -17.95
CA LYS A 178 17.01 0.10 -16.62
C LYS A 178 15.99 0.59 -15.57
N VAL A 179 14.82 -0.04 -15.47
CA VAL A 179 13.73 0.42 -14.59
C VAL A 179 13.61 -0.42 -13.33
N ILE A 180 13.99 0.16 -12.18
CA ILE A 180 13.87 -0.47 -10.86
C ILE A 180 12.61 0.07 -10.17
N LEU A 181 11.73 -0.83 -9.73
CA LEU A 181 10.50 -0.47 -9.01
C LEU A 181 10.75 -0.50 -7.50
N LEU A 182 10.49 0.62 -6.82
CA LEU A 182 10.50 0.71 -5.36
C LEU A 182 9.05 0.86 -4.89
N ALA A 183 8.49 -0.23 -4.37
CA ALA A 183 7.04 -0.39 -4.32
C ALA A 183 6.54 -0.71 -2.90
N HIS A 184 5.59 0.06 -2.38
CA HIS A 184 5.07 -0.11 -1.02
C HIS A 184 3.73 -0.83 -0.99
N SER A 185 3.54 -1.76 -0.04
CA SER A 185 2.24 -2.39 0.23
C SER A 185 1.60 -2.99 -1.04
N MET A 186 0.34 -2.67 -1.34
CA MET A 186 -0.37 -3.01 -2.60
C MET A 186 0.44 -2.66 -3.87
N GLY A 187 1.25 -1.59 -3.83
CA GLY A 187 2.10 -1.19 -4.96
C GLY A 187 3.08 -2.28 -5.39
N GLY A 188 3.55 -3.14 -4.48
CA GLY A 188 4.40 -4.28 -4.84
C GLY A 188 3.64 -5.46 -5.46
N LEU A 189 2.35 -5.62 -5.15
CA LEU A 189 1.46 -6.52 -5.88
C LEU A 189 1.21 -6.00 -7.30
N VAL A 190 0.92 -4.70 -7.45
CA VAL A 190 0.77 -4.03 -8.76
C VAL A 190 2.06 -4.12 -9.58
N SER A 191 3.22 -3.96 -8.94
CA SER A 191 4.54 -4.09 -9.57
C SER A 191 4.84 -5.52 -10.02
N ARG A 192 4.55 -6.52 -9.18
CA ARG A 192 4.69 -7.94 -9.57
C ARG A 192 3.68 -8.30 -10.67
N SER A 193 2.45 -7.79 -10.61
CA SER A 193 1.48 -7.93 -11.70
C SER A 193 1.99 -7.33 -13.01
N ALA A 194 2.57 -6.12 -12.99
CA ALA A 194 3.14 -5.48 -14.17
C ALA A 194 4.33 -6.27 -14.76
N LEU A 195 5.21 -6.81 -13.91
CA LEU A 195 6.35 -7.65 -14.30
C LEU A 195 5.91 -8.93 -15.04
N TYR A 196 4.84 -9.59 -14.55
CA TYR A 196 4.31 -10.85 -15.10
C TYR A 196 3.22 -10.66 -16.18
N HIS A 197 2.64 -9.47 -16.35
CA HIS A 197 1.54 -9.25 -17.31
C HIS A 197 2.00 -9.42 -18.77
N GLN A 198 1.13 -9.99 -19.62
CA GLN A 198 1.40 -10.25 -21.04
C GLN A 198 1.82 -9.01 -21.85
N ASN A 199 1.40 -7.80 -21.44
CA ASN A 199 1.82 -6.56 -22.09
C ASN A 199 3.28 -6.17 -21.76
N ASN A 200 4.00 -6.89 -20.90
CA ASN A 200 5.43 -6.69 -20.64
C ASN A 200 6.31 -7.20 -21.80
N THR A 201 6.04 -6.73 -23.02
CA THR A 201 6.67 -7.16 -24.27
C THR A 201 8.03 -6.52 -24.53
N LYS A 202 8.33 -5.38 -23.89
CA LYS A 202 9.65 -4.74 -23.88
C LYS A 202 10.56 -5.20 -22.73
N ASP A 203 10.00 -5.92 -21.75
CA ASP A 203 10.68 -6.43 -20.55
C ASP A 203 11.51 -5.41 -19.74
N VAL A 204 11.12 -4.13 -19.76
CA VAL A 204 11.71 -3.00 -19.00
C VAL A 204 11.72 -3.19 -17.47
N ILE A 205 11.08 -4.27 -17.01
CA ILE A 205 10.96 -4.85 -15.66
C ILE A 205 12.23 -5.13 -14.83
N ASP A 206 13.37 -4.46 -15.00
CA ASP A 206 14.69 -4.85 -14.43
C ASP A 206 14.61 -5.50 -13.04
N PHE A 207 14.06 -4.80 -12.04
CA PHE A 207 13.91 -5.35 -10.70
C PHE A 207 12.76 -4.71 -9.89
N VAL A 208 12.22 -5.46 -8.92
CA VAL A 208 11.20 -5.01 -7.96
C VAL A 208 11.73 -5.14 -6.54
N VAL A 209 11.89 -4.02 -5.85
CA VAL A 209 12.16 -3.93 -4.41
C VAL A 209 10.86 -3.57 -3.71
N SER A 210 10.24 -4.56 -3.06
CA SER A 210 8.95 -4.39 -2.40
C SER A 210 9.09 -4.11 -0.91
N LEU A 211 8.29 -3.19 -0.37
CA LEU A 211 8.33 -2.72 1.01
C LEU A 211 6.99 -3.03 1.68
N GLY A 212 6.93 -4.04 2.56
CA GLY A 212 5.71 -4.44 3.28
C GLY A 212 4.61 -4.98 2.37
N THR A 213 4.95 -5.61 1.24
CA THR A 213 3.95 -6.03 0.24
C THR A 213 3.23 -7.32 0.65
N PRO A 214 1.88 -7.33 0.70
CA PRO A 214 1.11 -8.50 1.10
C PRO A 214 1.02 -9.54 -0.03
N TYR A 215 2.08 -10.31 -0.28
CA TYR A 215 2.11 -11.28 -1.39
C TYR A 215 1.11 -12.42 -1.23
N LEU A 216 0.79 -12.85 0.00
CA LEU A 216 -0.29 -13.78 0.33
C LEU A 216 -1.56 -13.04 0.78
N GLY A 217 -1.65 -11.73 0.58
CA GLY A 217 -2.71 -10.87 1.10
C GLY A 217 -2.50 -10.52 2.58
N SER A 218 -3.51 -9.95 3.21
CA SER A 218 -3.52 -9.61 4.63
C SER A 218 -4.75 -10.21 5.31
N PRO A 219 -4.60 -10.79 6.52
CA PRO A 219 -5.76 -11.20 7.33
C PRO A 219 -6.72 -10.04 7.63
N PHE A 220 -6.28 -8.77 7.61
CA PHE A 220 -7.19 -7.62 7.70
C PHE A 220 -8.24 -7.59 6.60
N ALA A 221 -7.86 -7.86 5.34
CA ALA A 221 -8.79 -7.83 4.22
C ALA A 221 -9.63 -9.13 4.09
N SER A 222 -9.55 -10.02 5.07
CA SER A 222 -10.15 -11.36 5.01
C SER A 222 -11.36 -11.44 5.94
N SER A 223 -12.57 -11.50 5.38
CA SER A 223 -13.81 -11.61 6.17
C SER A 223 -13.85 -12.85 7.08
N SER A 224 -13.23 -13.97 6.69
CA SER A 224 -13.09 -15.16 7.55
C SER A 224 -12.21 -14.93 8.79
N TYR A 225 -11.25 -14.00 8.72
CA TYR A 225 -10.39 -13.63 9.84
C TYR A 225 -10.96 -12.47 10.67
N GLN A 226 -11.71 -11.56 10.04
CA GLN A 226 -12.44 -10.48 10.72
C GLN A 226 -13.51 -10.98 11.72
N GLY A 227 -13.96 -12.23 11.55
CA GLY A 227 -14.74 -12.97 12.55
C GLY A 227 -15.95 -12.18 13.08
N ASN A 228 -15.99 -11.97 14.39
CA ASN A 228 -17.03 -11.18 15.05
C ASN A 228 -16.43 -10.05 15.91
N PHE A 229 -15.41 -9.36 15.38
CA PHE A 229 -14.78 -8.19 16.04
C PHE A 229 -15.64 -6.91 16.03
N GLY A 230 -16.96 -7.04 15.82
CA GLY A 230 -17.93 -5.95 15.86
C GLY A 230 -17.58 -4.77 14.94
N THR A 231 -17.74 -3.55 15.47
CA THR A 231 -17.55 -2.30 14.72
C THR A 231 -16.15 -2.10 14.14
N LEU A 232 -15.12 -2.77 14.68
CA LEU A 232 -13.79 -2.78 14.07
C LEU A 232 -13.77 -3.63 12.79
N GLY A 233 -14.43 -4.79 12.81
CA GLY A 233 -14.64 -5.62 11.62
C GLY A 233 -15.43 -4.88 10.53
N ASP A 234 -16.53 -4.22 10.91
CA ASP A 234 -17.33 -3.40 10.00
C ASP A 234 -16.51 -2.26 9.35
N LEU A 235 -15.66 -1.58 10.13
CA LEU A 235 -14.79 -0.52 9.63
C LEU A 235 -13.76 -1.07 8.63
N ILE A 236 -13.08 -2.19 8.97
CA ILE A 236 -12.10 -2.81 8.07
C ILE A 236 -12.80 -3.29 6.78
N GLY A 237 -13.99 -3.89 6.88
CA GLY A 237 -14.79 -4.29 5.72
C GLY A 237 -15.26 -3.12 4.84
N PHE A 238 -15.61 -1.98 5.43
CA PHE A 238 -15.91 -0.74 4.67
C PHE A 238 -14.68 -0.17 3.96
N MET A 239 -13.51 -0.29 4.59
CA MET A 239 -12.24 0.06 3.96
C MET A 239 -11.99 -0.90 2.77
N THR A 240 -11.92 -2.21 3.00
CA THR A 240 -11.49 -3.22 2.02
C THR A 240 -12.56 -3.68 1.02
N GLY A 241 -13.81 -3.19 1.11
CA GLY A 241 -14.92 -3.61 0.25
C GLY A 241 -14.83 -3.22 -1.24
N THR A 242 -13.82 -2.45 -1.65
CA THR A 242 -13.51 -2.15 -3.06
C THR A 242 -12.90 -3.37 -3.77
N GLN A 243 -12.79 -3.36 -5.10
CA GLN A 243 -12.22 -4.50 -5.82
C GLN A 243 -10.72 -4.67 -5.52
N GLY A 244 -9.95 -3.58 -5.56
CA GLY A 244 -8.55 -3.57 -5.12
C GLY A 244 -8.37 -3.92 -3.64
N GLY A 245 -9.33 -3.57 -2.78
CA GLY A 245 -9.34 -3.97 -1.37
C GLY A 245 -9.59 -5.47 -1.15
N LYS A 246 -10.40 -6.11 -2.00
CA LYS A 246 -10.61 -7.58 -1.99
C LYS A 246 -9.41 -8.34 -2.53
N ASP A 247 -8.69 -7.80 -3.51
CA ASP A 247 -7.43 -8.39 -3.99
C ASP A 247 -6.34 -8.42 -2.90
N LEU A 248 -6.49 -7.66 -1.81
CA LEU A 248 -5.64 -7.75 -0.62
C LEU A 248 -6.07 -8.86 0.36
N ALA A 249 -7.19 -9.56 0.17
CA ALA A 249 -7.64 -10.64 1.04
C ALA A 249 -6.61 -11.78 1.10
N TYR A 250 -6.46 -12.39 2.27
CA TYR A 250 -5.47 -13.44 2.52
C TYR A 250 -5.78 -14.72 1.73
N THR A 251 -4.73 -15.44 1.36
CA THR A 251 -4.86 -16.76 0.74
C THR A 251 -3.84 -17.72 1.30
N ASN A 252 -4.24 -18.98 1.50
CA ASN A 252 -3.32 -20.02 1.96
C ASN A 252 -2.37 -20.52 0.85
N ALA A 253 -2.50 -20.00 -0.38
CA ALA A 253 -1.62 -20.27 -1.53
C ALA A 253 -1.58 -21.76 -1.92
N PHE A 254 -2.75 -22.40 -1.86
CA PHE A 254 -2.98 -23.82 -2.13
C PHE A 254 -2.53 -24.26 -3.54
N GLY A 255 -2.54 -23.36 -4.52
CA GLY A 255 -2.19 -23.65 -5.91
C GLY A 255 -0.68 -23.69 -6.19
N THR A 256 0.17 -23.78 -5.16
CA THR A 256 1.62 -23.55 -5.29
C THR A 256 2.49 -24.74 -4.86
N SER A 257 3.73 -24.77 -5.36
CA SER A 257 4.69 -25.88 -5.20
C SER A 257 5.71 -25.68 -4.07
N TYR A 258 5.55 -24.65 -3.25
CA TYR A 258 6.45 -24.28 -2.14
C TYR A 258 5.67 -24.18 -0.83
N ALA A 259 6.35 -24.03 0.31
CA ALA A 259 5.68 -24.09 1.61
C ALA A 259 4.93 -22.79 1.94
N VAL A 260 3.59 -22.87 2.03
CA VAL A 260 2.66 -21.78 2.32
C VAL A 260 1.36 -22.28 2.98
N PRO A 261 0.79 -21.47 3.90
CA PRO A 261 1.52 -20.95 5.05
C PRO A 261 2.02 -22.14 5.91
N ILE A 262 2.80 -21.89 6.96
CA ILE A 262 3.01 -22.95 7.96
C ILE A 262 1.67 -23.26 8.67
N PRO A 263 1.39 -24.49 9.14
CA PRO A 263 0.08 -24.85 9.68
C PRO A 263 -0.43 -23.97 10.84
N SER A 264 0.46 -23.35 11.61
CA SER A 264 0.11 -22.38 12.67
C SER A 264 -0.34 -21.00 12.16
N GLU A 265 -0.29 -20.77 10.85
CA GLU A 265 -0.60 -19.52 10.15
C GLU A 265 -1.67 -19.73 9.05
N TYR A 266 -2.24 -20.94 8.96
CA TYR A 266 -3.38 -21.26 8.10
C TYR A 266 -4.64 -20.54 8.57
N VAL A 267 -5.23 -19.71 7.71
CA VAL A 267 -6.49 -19.00 7.98
C VAL A 267 -7.63 -19.78 7.35
N ASP A 268 -8.60 -20.22 8.14
CA ASP A 268 -9.69 -21.04 7.59
C ASP A 268 -10.56 -20.28 6.58
N GLY A 269 -10.97 -20.99 5.54
CA GLY A 269 -11.69 -20.44 4.38
C GLY A 269 -10.95 -19.38 3.56
N ALA A 270 -9.70 -19.01 3.89
CA ALA A 270 -8.99 -17.92 3.20
C ALA A 270 -8.50 -18.34 1.80
N PHE A 271 -9.10 -17.74 0.78
CA PHE A 271 -8.80 -17.98 -0.63
C PHE A 271 -8.97 -16.71 -1.47
N ASN A 272 -7.94 -16.34 -2.23
CA ASN A 272 -7.92 -15.21 -3.15
C ASN A 272 -7.41 -15.68 -4.52
N LEU A 273 -8.33 -15.94 -5.44
CA LEU A 273 -8.02 -16.50 -6.77
C LEU A 273 -7.05 -15.66 -7.60
N TYR A 274 -6.98 -14.35 -7.40
CA TYR A 274 -6.00 -13.51 -8.08
C TYR A 274 -4.59 -13.73 -7.51
N LEU A 275 -4.45 -13.71 -6.18
CA LEU A 275 -3.16 -13.98 -5.54
C LEU A 275 -2.69 -15.41 -5.77
N GLU A 276 -3.57 -16.42 -5.73
CA GLU A 276 -3.23 -17.81 -6.09
C GLU A 276 -2.62 -17.92 -7.50
N ARG A 277 -3.23 -17.25 -8.50
CA ARG A 277 -2.69 -17.19 -9.87
C ARG A 277 -1.33 -16.48 -9.92
N LEU A 278 -1.22 -15.32 -9.29
CA LEU A 278 0.03 -14.54 -9.27
C LEU A 278 1.14 -15.29 -8.50
N LEU A 279 0.79 -16.07 -7.48
CA LEU A 279 1.70 -16.88 -6.67
C LEU A 279 2.06 -18.23 -7.32
N SER A 280 1.33 -18.73 -8.31
CA SER A 280 1.73 -19.95 -9.03
C SER A 280 2.89 -19.69 -10.00
N ASP A 281 2.88 -18.58 -10.75
CA ASP A 281 3.99 -18.22 -11.65
C ASP A 281 5.23 -17.78 -10.86
N SER A 282 6.40 -18.34 -11.23
CA SER A 282 7.71 -18.05 -10.66
C SER A 282 8.78 -17.62 -11.67
N SER A 283 8.41 -17.49 -12.95
CA SER A 283 9.34 -17.27 -14.07
C SER A 283 10.17 -15.98 -13.97
N LYS A 284 9.78 -15.01 -13.13
CA LYS A 284 10.45 -13.71 -12.96
C LYS A 284 10.80 -13.34 -11.52
N ASP A 285 10.70 -14.25 -10.54
CA ASP A 285 11.08 -13.92 -9.14
C ASP A 285 12.60 -13.74 -8.96
N GLY A 286 13.38 -14.18 -9.95
CA GLY A 286 14.76 -13.75 -10.17
C GLY A 286 14.93 -12.22 -10.21
N ARG A 287 13.86 -11.44 -10.32
CA ARG A 287 13.82 -9.96 -10.32
C ARG A 287 13.06 -9.35 -9.14
N VAL A 288 12.87 -10.06 -8.03
CA VAL A 288 12.14 -9.57 -6.83
C VAL A 288 12.96 -9.72 -5.55
N THR A 289 12.94 -8.67 -4.70
CA THR A 289 13.42 -8.67 -3.30
C THR A 289 12.36 -8.06 -2.40
N ALA A 290 12.12 -8.66 -1.24
CA ALA A 290 11.08 -8.26 -0.31
C ALA A 290 11.63 -7.80 1.05
N TYR A 291 11.45 -6.51 1.35
CA TYR A 291 11.52 -5.96 2.70
C TYR A 291 10.17 -6.16 3.40
N PHE A 292 10.18 -6.67 4.63
CA PHE A 292 8.97 -6.92 5.41
C PHE A 292 9.16 -6.61 6.89
N GLY A 293 8.09 -6.17 7.54
CA GLY A 293 8.12 -5.84 8.97
C GLY A 293 7.75 -7.03 9.85
N ALA A 294 8.37 -7.06 11.03
CA ALA A 294 8.17 -8.01 12.11
C ALA A 294 8.30 -7.23 13.43
N MET A 295 7.25 -6.50 13.80
CA MET A 295 7.22 -5.68 15.02
C MET A 295 7.52 -6.55 16.25
N SER A 296 8.58 -6.22 16.98
CA SER A 296 9.02 -6.95 18.17
C SER A 296 8.06 -6.83 19.35
N VAL A 297 7.31 -5.74 19.39
CA VAL A 297 6.17 -5.46 20.27
C VAL A 297 5.11 -4.69 19.49
N CYS A 298 3.83 -4.84 19.84
CA CYS A 298 2.78 -3.97 19.28
C CYS A 298 2.71 -2.63 20.02
N ASN A 299 2.37 -2.66 21.30
CA ASN A 299 2.22 -1.46 22.12
C ASN A 299 3.58 -0.86 22.48
N GLY A 300 3.76 0.44 22.21
CA GLY A 300 4.99 1.16 22.53
C GLY A 300 6.14 0.94 21.54
N HIS A 301 5.86 0.35 20.36
CA HIS A 301 6.83 0.23 19.28
C HIS A 301 7.34 1.61 18.84
N ALA A 302 8.65 1.72 18.61
CA ALA A 302 9.33 3.01 18.52
C ALA A 302 9.02 3.73 17.19
N GLY A 303 8.25 4.82 17.29
CA GLY A 303 7.78 5.60 16.13
C GLY A 303 6.52 5.04 15.46
N SER A 304 5.99 3.92 15.93
CA SER A 304 4.79 3.31 15.33
C SER A 304 3.57 4.21 15.40
N ASP A 305 2.79 4.23 14.32
CA ASP A 305 1.49 4.89 14.31
C ASP A 305 0.44 4.06 15.07
N SER A 306 -0.59 4.73 15.61
CA SER A 306 -1.61 4.08 16.44
C SER A 306 -2.41 3.02 15.69
N ILE A 307 -2.64 3.21 14.39
CA ILE A 307 -3.35 2.25 13.54
C ILE A 307 -2.57 0.95 13.36
N TYR A 308 -1.25 0.99 13.26
CA TYR A 308 -0.40 -0.20 13.14
C TYR A 308 -0.15 -0.88 14.49
N THR A 309 -0.12 -0.10 15.58
CA THR A 309 -0.14 -0.61 16.96
C THR A 309 -1.42 -1.42 17.25
N ILE A 310 -2.59 -0.87 16.90
CA ILE A 310 -3.88 -1.55 16.96
C ILE A 310 -3.87 -2.78 16.05
N GLY A 311 -3.36 -2.62 14.83
CA GLY A 311 -3.36 -3.68 13.84
C GLY A 311 -2.50 -4.89 14.22
N CYS A 312 -1.29 -4.63 14.74
CA CYS A 312 -0.41 -5.65 15.32
C CYS A 312 -1.10 -6.37 16.48
N THR A 313 -1.82 -5.64 17.35
CA THR A 313 -2.55 -6.22 18.49
C THR A 313 -3.70 -7.13 18.03
N PHE A 314 -4.44 -6.72 16.99
CA PHE A 314 -5.50 -7.52 16.36
C PHE A 314 -4.94 -8.81 15.72
N LEU A 315 -3.86 -8.71 14.94
CA LEU A 315 -3.19 -9.87 14.33
C LEU A 315 -2.55 -10.81 15.38
N SER A 316 -2.08 -10.26 16.50
CA SER A 316 -1.51 -11.05 17.60
C SER A 316 -2.59 -11.84 18.37
N ASN A 317 -3.78 -11.27 18.53
CA ASN A 317 -4.88 -11.86 19.31
C ASN A 317 -5.90 -12.66 18.48
N GLY A 318 -5.75 -12.69 17.15
CA GLY A 318 -6.60 -13.48 16.26
C GLY A 318 -6.27 -14.98 16.23
N SER A 319 -7.01 -15.71 15.41
CA SER A 319 -6.86 -17.16 15.21
C SER A 319 -6.84 -17.48 13.72
N PRO A 320 -5.70 -17.90 13.13
CA PRO A 320 -4.38 -18.07 13.75
C PRO A 320 -3.77 -16.76 14.30
N SER A 321 -2.87 -16.91 15.27
CA SER A 321 -2.14 -15.79 15.88
C SER A 321 -0.87 -15.47 15.10
N PHE A 322 -0.69 -14.19 14.76
CA PHE A 322 0.52 -13.64 14.15
C PHE A 322 1.30 -12.76 15.14
N ALA A 323 1.32 -13.14 16.43
CA ALA A 323 2.09 -12.45 17.47
C ALA A 323 3.57 -12.37 17.10
N ASN A 324 4.12 -11.15 17.13
CA ASN A 324 5.49 -10.80 16.70
C ASN A 324 5.81 -11.22 15.24
N LYS A 325 4.78 -11.37 14.40
CA LYS A 325 4.86 -11.83 13.00
C LYS A 325 4.09 -10.92 12.05
N SER A 326 4.04 -9.61 12.30
CA SER A 326 3.46 -8.64 11.35
C SER A 326 4.12 -7.26 11.43
N ASP A 327 3.88 -6.45 10.41
CA ASP A 327 4.17 -4.99 10.39
C ASP A 327 2.98 -4.14 10.88
N GLY A 328 1.98 -4.78 11.51
CA GLY A 328 0.72 -4.19 11.90
C GLY A 328 -0.38 -4.27 10.84
N ILE A 329 -0.08 -4.59 9.57
CA ILE A 329 -1.07 -4.88 8.51
C ILE A 329 -0.79 -6.22 7.82
N VAL A 330 0.46 -6.47 7.49
CA VAL A 330 0.92 -7.60 6.68
C VAL A 330 1.70 -8.56 7.56
N THR A 331 1.39 -9.85 7.47
CA THR A 331 2.08 -10.89 8.23
C THR A 331 3.44 -11.19 7.61
N THR A 332 4.44 -11.59 8.40
CA THR A 332 5.81 -11.83 7.90
C THR A 332 5.85 -12.84 6.76
N SER A 333 5.06 -13.93 6.87
CA SER A 333 4.92 -14.93 5.81
C SER A 333 4.27 -14.40 4.53
N SER A 334 3.40 -13.39 4.61
CA SER A 334 2.89 -12.68 3.43
C SER A 334 3.94 -11.71 2.88
N GLY A 335 4.51 -10.87 3.74
CA GLY A 335 5.49 -9.84 3.40
C GLY A 335 6.73 -10.39 2.68
N LYS A 336 7.22 -11.56 3.09
CA LYS A 336 8.42 -12.20 2.53
C LYS A 336 8.15 -13.15 1.34
N MET A 337 6.90 -13.25 0.87
CA MET A 337 6.46 -14.27 -0.11
C MET A 337 6.70 -15.71 0.38
N SER A 338 6.51 -15.95 1.68
CA SER A 338 6.76 -17.19 2.42
C SER A 338 8.12 -17.84 2.17
N THR A 339 8.20 -18.87 1.32
CA THR A 339 9.42 -19.63 1.03
C THR A 339 9.85 -19.51 -0.44
N LYS A 340 9.16 -18.68 -1.22
CA LYS A 340 9.38 -18.51 -2.68
C LYS A 340 10.66 -17.77 -3.02
N LEU A 341 10.93 -16.66 -2.32
CA LEU A 341 12.16 -15.91 -2.50
C LEU A 341 13.31 -16.56 -1.70
N PRO A 342 14.54 -16.62 -2.23
CA PRO A 342 15.70 -17.09 -1.46
C PRO A 342 15.99 -16.15 -0.29
N GLY A 343 16.54 -16.68 0.81
CA GLY A 343 16.72 -15.94 2.06
C GLY A 343 17.49 -14.62 1.93
N GLY A 344 18.49 -14.54 1.04
CA GLY A 344 19.22 -13.30 0.73
C GLY A 344 18.40 -12.20 0.04
N ARG A 345 17.11 -12.45 -0.23
CA ARG A 345 16.13 -11.51 -0.79
C ARG A 345 14.88 -11.37 0.09
N GLN A 346 14.90 -11.93 1.30
CA GLN A 346 13.88 -11.76 2.33
C GLN A 346 14.47 -10.93 3.48
N ILE A 347 14.19 -9.62 3.50
CA ILE A 347 14.84 -8.68 4.42
C ILE A 347 13.86 -8.23 5.51
N SER A 348 14.02 -8.81 6.71
CA SER A 348 13.21 -8.47 7.88
C SER A 348 13.61 -7.13 8.49
N LYS A 349 12.63 -6.38 8.99
CA LYS A 349 12.82 -5.18 9.82
C LYS A 349 11.91 -5.20 11.04
N ASP A 350 12.37 -4.66 12.17
CA ASP A 350 11.52 -4.36 13.33
C ASP A 350 10.80 -3.02 13.11
N PHE A 351 9.92 -2.98 12.10
CA PHE A 351 9.23 -1.79 11.61
C PHE A 351 7.73 -2.03 11.50
N ASP A 352 6.95 -0.97 11.65
CA ASP A 352 5.56 -0.93 11.21
C ASP A 352 5.42 -0.78 9.68
N HIS A 353 4.19 -0.92 9.19
CA HIS A 353 3.87 -0.87 7.78
C HIS A 353 4.19 0.49 7.12
N ALA A 354 4.19 1.60 7.85
CA ALA A 354 4.56 2.92 7.35
C ALA A 354 6.08 3.15 7.36
N GLN A 355 6.79 2.64 8.36
CA GLN A 355 8.24 2.66 8.49
C GLN A 355 8.95 1.91 7.35
N LEU A 356 8.32 0.86 6.82
CA LEU A 356 8.78 0.20 5.58
C LEU A 356 8.78 1.16 4.37
N SER A 357 7.88 2.15 4.33
CA SER A 357 7.86 3.27 3.37
C SER A 357 8.60 4.53 3.84
N PHE A 358 9.57 4.40 4.76
CA PHE A 358 10.39 5.50 5.32
C PHE A 358 9.64 6.55 6.15
N ARG A 359 8.30 6.48 6.24
CA ARG A 359 7.46 7.34 7.10
C ARG A 359 7.58 6.93 8.57
N ASN A 360 7.24 7.81 9.50
CA ASN A 360 7.10 7.48 10.94
C ASN A 360 8.35 6.86 11.62
N HIS A 361 9.55 7.09 11.07
CA HIS A 361 10.80 6.72 11.75
C HIS A 361 11.05 7.62 12.97
N VAL A 362 11.65 7.07 14.03
CA VAL A 362 11.92 7.76 15.30
C VAL A 362 12.69 9.07 15.17
N ASN A 363 13.47 9.24 14.10
CA ASN A 363 14.14 10.47 13.70
C ASN A 363 14.69 10.32 12.27
N ASN A 364 15.13 11.44 11.68
CA ASN A 364 15.70 11.47 10.34
C ASN A 364 16.97 10.61 10.20
N THR A 365 17.75 10.37 11.27
CA THR A 365 18.94 9.50 11.20
C THR A 365 18.54 8.05 10.94
N ALA A 366 17.57 7.51 11.69
CA ALA A 366 17.04 6.16 11.46
C ALA A 366 16.43 6.00 10.05
N ARG A 367 15.62 6.99 9.65
CA ARG A 367 15.04 7.08 8.30
C ARG A 367 16.10 7.02 7.20
N ASN A 368 17.09 7.90 7.30
CA ASN A 368 18.16 8.03 6.31
C ASN A 368 19.07 6.79 6.30
N THR A 369 19.31 6.14 7.45
CA THR A 369 20.05 4.86 7.51
C THR A 369 19.32 3.76 6.75
N TYR A 370 18.01 3.61 6.94
CA TYR A 370 17.21 2.62 6.20
C TYR A 370 17.10 2.96 4.70
N PHE A 371 16.99 4.23 4.33
CA PHE A 371 17.05 4.66 2.92
C PHE A 371 18.41 4.31 2.28
N ASN A 372 19.51 4.59 2.97
CA ASN A 372 20.85 4.25 2.49
C ASN A 372 21.02 2.73 2.31
N GLU A 373 20.42 1.91 3.17
CA GLU A 373 20.41 0.46 3.03
C GLU A 373 19.66 0.01 1.76
N VAL A 374 18.45 0.53 1.53
CA VAL A 374 17.64 0.21 0.34
C VAL A 374 18.33 0.67 -0.94
N ILE A 375 18.93 1.86 -0.96
CA ILE A 375 19.73 2.35 -2.10
C ILE A 375 21.00 1.51 -2.27
N THR A 376 21.66 1.06 -1.21
CA THR A 376 22.82 0.15 -1.30
C THR A 376 22.43 -1.19 -1.93
N LEU A 377 21.25 -1.73 -1.63
CA LEU A 377 20.72 -2.90 -2.32
C LEU A 377 20.42 -2.59 -3.80
N ILE A 378 19.79 -1.47 -4.11
CA ILE A 378 19.48 -1.05 -5.48
C ILE A 378 20.75 -0.83 -6.34
N ASN A 379 21.84 -0.39 -5.73
CA ASN A 379 23.16 -0.25 -6.36
C ASN A 379 23.87 -1.60 -6.63
N ALA A 380 23.36 -2.72 -6.09
CA ALA A 380 23.98 -4.05 -6.15
C ALA A 380 23.18 -5.06 -7.01
N LEU A 381 22.24 -4.56 -7.82
CA LEU A 381 21.39 -5.31 -8.76
C LEU A 381 21.86 -5.15 -10.22
#